data_AF-A0A7X7FX49-F1
#
_entry.id   AF-A0A7X7FX49-F1
#
_cell.length_a   1.000
_cell.length_b   1.000
_cell.length_c   1.000
_cell.angle_alpha   90.00
_cell.angle_beta   90.00
_cell.angle_gamma   90.00
#
_symmetry.space_group_name_H-M   'P 1'
#
loop_
_entity.id
_entity.type
_entity.pdbx_description
1 polymer ?
#
loop_
_entity_poly.entity_id
_entity_poly.type
_entity_poly.pdbx_seq_one_letter_code
_entity_poly.pdbx_strand_id
1 'polypeptide(L)'
;MGIKDNRKDLFVNIGQSEIEIALQEEGSLVEFHRETTSNEFAVGDIYLARVKKILPGLNAAFVDVGHEKDAFLHYLDLGPRIKTISKFVKNRLQSNSKFKNLDTLNYENEISKNGNIKEILSVNQIILVQIMKESISTKGPRVTGEISLAGRFIVLIPFSDQIMISQKIKNEKERIRLKEIIRKFKPKNIGVIIRTIAENQREEELKVDLQNVLERWNQTIVNISGIKFPKKVASELNRITSLIRDLFNDTFDSIYINDEESYN
;
A
#
# COMPACT_ATOMS: atom_id res chain seq x y z
N MET A 1 4.45 -41.47 -6.42
CA MET A 1 4.71 -40.64 -7.61
C MET A 1 3.37 -40.06 -8.02
N GLY A 2 3.01 -38.90 -7.46
CA GLY A 2 1.69 -38.30 -7.67
C GLY A 2 1.73 -37.36 -8.88
N ILE A 3 0.78 -37.51 -9.78
CA ILE A 3 0.62 -36.71 -10.99
C ILE A 3 0.42 -35.24 -10.55
N LYS A 4 1.34 -34.34 -10.93
CA LYS A 4 1.10 -32.89 -10.91
C LYS A 4 0.20 -32.58 -12.12
N ASP A 5 -1.11 -32.79 -12.00
CA ASP A 5 -2.10 -32.38 -13.00
C ASP A 5 -2.85 -31.15 -12.46
N ASN A 6 -2.17 -30.01 -12.51
CA ASN A 6 -2.86 -28.73 -12.54
C ASN A 6 -1.88 -27.69 -13.11
N ARG A 7 -1.61 -27.81 -14.40
CA ARG A 7 -0.60 -26.98 -15.06
C ARG A 7 -1.16 -25.57 -15.23
N LYS A 8 -0.58 -24.58 -14.56
CA LYS A 8 -1.06 -23.18 -14.61
C LYS A 8 -0.06 -22.27 -15.29
N ASP A 9 -0.49 -21.63 -16.37
CA ASP A 9 0.31 -20.69 -17.13
C ASP A 9 -0.28 -19.29 -17.04
N LEU A 10 0.58 -18.29 -16.86
CA LEU A 10 0.18 -16.88 -16.85
C LEU A 10 0.74 -16.18 -18.08
N PHE A 11 -0.11 -15.49 -18.83
CA PHE A 11 0.28 -14.67 -19.96
C PHE A 11 0.05 -13.21 -19.62
N VAL A 12 1.08 -12.38 -19.78
CA VAL A 12 1.08 -10.95 -19.51
C VAL A 12 1.40 -10.23 -20.81
N ASN A 13 0.45 -9.45 -21.32
CA ASN A 13 0.62 -8.63 -22.50
C ASN A 13 0.62 -7.16 -22.08
N ILE A 14 1.76 -6.49 -22.19
CA ILE A 14 1.93 -5.06 -21.96
C ILE A 14 1.87 -4.36 -23.32
N GLY A 15 0.81 -3.61 -23.54
CA GLY A 15 0.64 -2.68 -24.66
C GLY A 15 1.02 -1.26 -24.27
N GLN A 16 0.89 -0.30 -25.21
CA GLN A 16 1.24 1.10 -24.97
C GLN A 16 0.32 1.78 -23.94
N SER A 17 -0.96 1.42 -23.93
CA SER A 17 -2.00 2.04 -23.09
C SER A 17 -2.78 1.04 -22.25
N GLU A 18 -2.49 -0.25 -22.37
CA GLU A 18 -3.22 -1.31 -21.68
C GLU A 18 -2.28 -2.44 -21.30
N ILE A 19 -2.63 -3.14 -20.22
CA ILE A 19 -1.98 -4.36 -19.78
C ILE A 19 -3.08 -5.43 -19.69
N GLU A 20 -2.80 -6.62 -20.20
CA GLU A 20 -3.71 -7.74 -20.19
C GLU A 20 -3.06 -8.94 -19.49
N ILE A 21 -3.84 -9.67 -18.70
CA ILE A 21 -3.44 -10.96 -18.13
C ILE A 21 -4.44 -12.02 -18.56
N ALA A 22 -3.93 -13.17 -18.99
CA ALA A 22 -4.68 -14.41 -19.08
C ALA A 22 -4.10 -15.47 -18.13
N LEU A 23 -4.96 -16.08 -17.30
CA LEU A 23 -4.66 -17.29 -16.54
C LEU A 23 -5.19 -18.50 -17.30
N GLN A 24 -4.31 -19.43 -17.64
CA GLN A 24 -4.64 -20.68 -18.29
C GLN A 24 -4.42 -21.84 -17.32
N GLU A 25 -5.40 -22.72 -17.17
CA GLU A 25 -5.25 -23.99 -16.45
C GLU A 25 -5.49 -25.13 -17.45
N GLU A 26 -4.55 -26.07 -17.54
CA GLU A 26 -4.63 -27.23 -18.45
C GLU A 26 -4.96 -26.87 -19.91
N GLY A 27 -4.38 -25.77 -20.40
CA GLY A 27 -4.61 -25.30 -21.76
C GLY A 27 -5.94 -24.55 -21.95
N SER A 28 -6.76 -24.40 -20.92
CA SER A 28 -8.04 -23.66 -20.98
C SER A 28 -7.94 -22.30 -20.28
N LEU A 29 -8.47 -21.24 -20.91
CA LEU A 29 -8.54 -19.92 -20.30
C LEU A 29 -9.52 -19.94 -19.12
N VAL A 30 -9.02 -19.63 -17.92
CA VAL A 30 -9.82 -19.59 -16.68
C VAL A 30 -10.15 -18.16 -16.27
N GLU A 31 -9.21 -17.24 -16.44
CA GLU A 31 -9.40 -15.84 -16.05
C GLU A 31 -8.73 -14.90 -17.06
N PHE A 32 -9.38 -13.77 -17.36
CA PHE A 32 -8.85 -12.73 -18.23
C PHE A 32 -9.10 -11.34 -17.63
N HIS A 33 -8.04 -10.53 -17.56
CA HIS A 33 -8.07 -9.17 -17.07
C HIS A 33 -7.46 -8.23 -18.11
N ARG A 34 -8.05 -7.03 -18.23
CA ARG A 34 -7.49 -5.92 -19.02
C ARG A 34 -7.56 -4.65 -18.17
N GLU A 35 -6.48 -3.89 -18.14
CA GLU A 35 -6.37 -2.64 -17.39
C GLU A 35 -5.69 -1.57 -18.26
N THR A 36 -6.24 -0.36 -18.27
CA THR A 36 -5.62 0.80 -18.94
C THR A 36 -4.49 1.37 -18.07
N THR A 37 -3.33 1.68 -18.64
CA THR A 37 -2.19 2.27 -17.90
C THR A 37 -2.46 3.69 -17.37
N SER A 38 -3.57 4.32 -17.78
CA SER A 38 -3.94 5.69 -17.42
C SER A 38 -4.82 5.78 -16.16
N ASN A 39 -4.91 4.75 -15.32
CA ASN A 39 -5.80 4.77 -14.16
C ASN A 39 -5.21 5.69 -13.07
N GLU A 40 -5.40 6.99 -13.23
CA GLU A 40 -5.16 7.97 -12.18
C GLU A 40 -6.10 7.63 -11.01
N PHE A 41 -5.59 7.57 -9.77
CA PHE A 41 -6.34 7.26 -8.54
C PHE A 41 -6.65 5.76 -8.28
N ALA A 42 -5.73 4.86 -8.63
CA ALA A 42 -5.84 3.44 -8.30
C ALA A 42 -5.88 3.17 -6.78
N VAL A 43 -6.55 2.10 -6.36
CA VAL A 43 -6.53 1.63 -4.96
C VAL A 43 -5.09 1.39 -4.52
N GLY A 44 -4.72 1.93 -3.38
CA GLY A 44 -3.36 1.83 -2.84
C GLY A 44 -2.46 3.03 -3.19
N ASP A 45 -2.81 3.85 -4.19
CA ASP A 45 -2.07 5.08 -4.48
C ASP A 45 -2.05 6.00 -3.24
N ILE A 46 -0.91 6.67 -3.03
CA ILE A 46 -0.69 7.58 -1.90
C ILE A 46 -0.52 9.00 -2.41
N TYR A 47 -1.27 9.93 -1.83
CA TYR A 47 -1.29 11.34 -2.19
C TYR A 47 -0.97 12.25 -1.00
N LEU A 48 -0.26 13.34 -1.27
CA LEU A 48 -0.34 14.55 -0.47
C LEU A 48 -1.59 15.31 -0.88
N ALA A 49 -2.62 15.19 -0.05
CA ALA A 49 -3.94 15.75 -0.26
C ALA A 49 -4.12 17.05 0.53
N ARG A 50 -5.01 17.93 0.04
CA ARG A 50 -5.39 19.17 0.73
C ARG A 50 -6.79 19.03 1.31
N VAL A 51 -6.95 19.24 2.61
CA VAL A 51 -8.29 19.27 3.22
C VAL A 51 -9.07 20.48 2.67
N LYS A 52 -10.15 20.23 1.90
CA LYS A 52 -11.00 21.30 1.35
C LYS A 52 -12.12 21.69 2.29
N LYS A 53 -12.78 20.71 2.90
CA LYS A 53 -13.96 20.94 3.73
C LYS A 53 -14.04 19.93 4.87
N ILE A 54 -14.45 20.41 6.03
CA ILE A 54 -14.76 19.58 7.20
C ILE A 54 -16.28 19.50 7.34
N LEU A 55 -16.79 18.30 7.62
CA LEU A 55 -18.21 17.99 7.76
C LEU A 55 -18.44 17.38 9.16
N PRO A 56 -18.60 18.21 10.21
CA PRO A 56 -18.74 17.72 11.59
C PRO A 56 -19.94 16.77 11.77
N GLY A 57 -21.05 17.01 11.05
CA GLY A 57 -22.24 16.16 11.11
C GLY A 57 -22.05 14.75 10.55
N LEU A 58 -21.03 14.53 9.71
CA LEU A 58 -20.66 13.21 9.19
C LEU A 58 -19.37 12.68 9.83
N ASN A 59 -18.80 13.42 10.78
CA ASN A 59 -17.46 13.21 11.31
C ASN A 59 -16.42 12.91 10.22
N ALA A 60 -16.47 13.68 9.12
CA ALA A 60 -15.69 13.44 7.90
C ALA A 60 -15.14 14.73 7.29
N ALA A 61 -14.25 14.58 6.31
CA ALA A 61 -13.68 15.66 5.53
C ALA A 61 -13.66 15.31 4.05
N PHE A 62 -13.81 16.33 3.21
CA PHE A 62 -13.50 16.25 1.79
C PHE A 62 -12.06 16.73 1.57
N VAL A 63 -11.28 15.91 0.88
CA VAL A 63 -9.86 16.15 0.62
C VAL A 63 -9.58 16.13 -0.87
N ASP A 64 -8.77 17.07 -1.33
CA ASP A 64 -8.34 17.16 -2.71
C ASP A 64 -7.19 16.19 -2.95
N VAL A 65 -7.38 15.23 -3.85
CA VAL A 65 -6.33 14.33 -4.33
C VAL A 65 -5.94 14.64 -5.77
N GLY A 66 -6.66 15.54 -6.45
CA GLY A 66 -6.47 15.88 -7.87
C GLY A 66 -7.52 15.27 -8.78
N HIS A 67 -8.42 14.48 -8.21
CA HIS A 67 -9.56 13.89 -8.92
C HIS A 67 -10.67 14.93 -9.14
N GLU A 68 -11.50 14.74 -10.18
CA GLU A 68 -12.61 15.65 -10.52
C GLU A 68 -13.64 15.83 -9.39
N LYS A 69 -13.75 14.82 -8.52
CA LYS A 69 -14.55 14.83 -7.29
C LYS A 69 -13.63 14.71 -6.09
N ASP A 70 -13.89 15.51 -5.06
CA ASP A 70 -13.16 15.44 -3.80
C ASP A 70 -13.27 14.06 -3.16
N ALA A 71 -12.15 13.60 -2.60
CA ALA A 71 -12.09 12.33 -1.90
C ALA A 71 -12.72 12.44 -0.51
N PHE A 72 -13.39 11.36 -0.08
CA PHE A 72 -14.04 11.27 1.22
C PHE A 72 -13.12 10.62 2.26
N LEU A 73 -12.87 11.31 3.37
CA LEU A 73 -12.06 10.84 4.50
C LEU A 73 -12.90 10.87 5.78
N HIS A 74 -13.24 9.71 6.33
CA HIS A 74 -13.97 9.62 7.59
C HIS A 74 -13.02 9.65 8.80
N TYR A 75 -13.47 10.10 9.97
CA TYR A 75 -12.66 10.16 11.20
C TYR A 75 -11.98 8.83 11.55
N LEU A 76 -12.73 7.74 11.47
CA LEU A 76 -12.21 6.40 11.76
C LEU A 76 -11.19 5.91 10.73
N ASP A 77 -11.17 6.52 9.53
CA ASP A 77 -10.19 6.22 8.50
C ASP A 77 -8.92 7.08 8.67
N LEU A 78 -8.81 7.97 9.67
CA LEU A 78 -7.57 8.74 9.90
C LEU A 78 -6.44 7.87 10.45
N GLY A 79 -6.80 6.82 11.19
CA GLY A 79 -5.86 6.03 11.97
C GLY A 79 -5.40 6.71 13.26
N PRO A 80 -4.98 5.92 14.26
CA PRO A 80 -4.61 6.44 15.58
C PRO A 80 -3.41 7.40 15.52
N ARG A 81 -2.51 7.24 14.54
CA ARG A 81 -1.24 7.98 14.44
C ARG A 81 -1.28 9.22 13.54
N ILE A 82 -2.45 9.65 13.07
CA ILE A 82 -2.58 10.77 12.12
C ILE A 82 -1.88 12.07 12.55
N LYS A 83 -1.84 12.37 13.87
CA LYS A 83 -1.12 13.52 14.42
C LYS A 83 0.39 13.43 14.16
N THR A 84 0.95 12.23 14.37
CA THR A 84 2.36 11.95 14.09
C THR A 84 2.65 12.08 12.60
N ILE A 85 1.81 11.49 11.75
CA ILE A 85 1.94 11.55 10.29
C ILE A 85 1.89 13.00 9.81
N SER A 86 0.91 13.78 10.28
CA SER A 86 0.75 15.19 9.92
C SER A 86 1.96 16.04 10.32
N LYS A 87 2.51 15.81 11.52
CA LYS A 87 3.73 16.49 11.98
C LYS A 87 4.93 16.11 11.12
N PHE A 88 5.07 14.82 10.78
CA PHE A 88 6.13 14.33 9.90
C PHE A 88 6.04 14.99 8.51
N VAL A 89 4.86 14.99 7.88
CA VAL A 89 4.63 15.63 6.57
C VAL A 89 4.97 17.11 6.63
N LYS A 90 4.48 17.84 7.65
CA LYS A 90 4.78 19.27 7.84
C LYS A 90 6.29 19.53 7.93
N ASN A 91 7.00 18.77 8.76
CA ASN A 91 8.45 18.92 8.92
C ASN A 91 9.20 18.62 7.62
N ARG A 92 8.77 17.61 6.87
CA ARG A 92 9.38 17.21 5.60
C ARG A 92 9.19 18.27 4.50
N LEU A 93 8.00 18.87 4.41
CA LEU A 93 7.72 19.95 3.47
C LEU A 93 8.47 21.26 3.81
N GLN A 94 8.80 21.48 5.08
CA GLN A 94 9.58 22.64 5.53
C GLN A 94 11.10 22.43 5.42
N SER A 95 11.58 21.20 5.63
CA SER A 95 13.01 20.87 5.68
C SER A 95 13.36 19.91 4.55
N ASN A 96 13.75 20.47 3.40
CA ASN A 96 13.96 19.72 2.16
C ASN A 96 15.02 18.60 2.25
N SER A 97 15.87 18.52 3.28
CA SER A 97 17.04 17.60 3.26
C SER A 97 17.43 16.86 4.55
N LYS A 98 16.88 17.18 5.74
CA LYS A 98 17.40 16.59 7.01
C LYS A 98 16.64 15.38 7.57
N PHE A 99 15.43 15.08 7.08
CA PHE A 99 14.61 13.98 7.61
C PHE A 99 14.50 12.84 6.59
N LYS A 100 15.40 11.87 6.69
CA LYS A 100 15.40 10.70 5.80
C LYS A 100 14.87 9.41 6.43
N ASN A 101 14.74 9.33 7.75
CA ASN A 101 14.46 8.05 8.40
C ASN A 101 13.39 8.19 9.49
N LEU A 102 12.44 7.26 9.52
CA LEU A 102 11.44 7.19 10.60
C LEU A 102 12.10 6.79 11.92
N ASP A 103 13.31 6.22 11.93
CA ASP A 103 13.98 5.77 13.16
C ASP A 103 14.10 6.83 14.27
N THR A 104 14.24 8.11 13.90
CA THR A 104 14.35 9.24 14.85
C THR A 104 13.01 9.91 15.17
N LEU A 105 11.91 9.36 14.67
CA LEU A 105 10.58 9.91 14.87
C LEU A 105 10.13 9.73 16.33
N ASN A 106 9.63 10.81 16.92
CA ASN A 106 8.90 10.78 18.18
C ASN A 106 7.41 10.79 17.88
N TYR A 107 6.69 9.82 18.45
CA TYR A 107 5.25 9.74 18.30
C TYR A 107 4.52 10.85 19.05
N GLU A 108 3.50 11.40 18.41
CA GLU A 108 2.46 12.17 19.07
C GLU A 108 1.45 11.23 19.75
N ASN A 109 0.66 11.79 20.66
CA ASN A 109 -0.45 11.08 21.29
C ASN A 109 -1.45 10.58 20.22
N GLU A 110 -1.90 9.34 20.38
CA GLU A 110 -2.90 8.76 19.50
C GLU A 110 -4.24 9.52 19.61
N ILE A 111 -5.01 9.52 18.52
CA ILE A 111 -6.38 10.05 18.54
C ILE A 111 -7.34 9.06 19.20
N SER A 112 -8.36 9.57 19.89
CA SER A 112 -9.42 8.73 20.49
C SER A 112 -10.29 8.10 19.40
N LYS A 113 -10.82 6.89 19.60
CA LYS A 113 -11.78 6.29 18.66
C LYS A 113 -13.10 7.05 18.56
N ASN A 114 -13.47 7.80 19.60
CA ASN A 114 -14.73 8.55 19.70
C ASN A 114 -14.55 10.06 19.51
N GLY A 115 -13.44 10.50 18.92
CA GLY A 115 -13.17 11.93 18.73
C GLY A 115 -13.88 12.54 17.52
N ASN A 116 -13.63 13.83 17.30
CA ASN A 116 -14.22 14.60 16.22
C ASN A 116 -13.17 15.06 15.20
N ILE A 117 -13.45 14.90 13.91
CA ILE A 117 -12.52 15.26 12.84
C ILE A 117 -12.15 16.75 12.84
N LYS A 118 -13.05 17.63 13.30
CA LYS A 118 -12.79 19.09 13.37
C LYS A 118 -11.69 19.45 14.37
N GLU A 119 -11.41 18.57 15.33
CA GLU A 119 -10.36 18.75 16.35
C GLU A 119 -9.01 18.23 15.86
N ILE A 120 -9.01 17.43 14.79
CA ILE A 120 -7.82 16.76 14.27
C ILE A 120 -7.33 17.39 12.97
N LEU A 121 -8.26 17.79 12.10
CA LEU A 121 -7.96 18.37 10.80
C LEU A 121 -8.39 19.84 10.72
N SER A 122 -7.69 20.61 9.89
CA SER A 122 -8.04 21.99 9.54
C SER A 122 -8.15 22.15 8.02
N VAL A 123 -9.00 23.08 7.58
CA VAL A 123 -9.10 23.42 6.15
C VAL A 123 -7.74 23.93 5.64
N ASN A 124 -7.39 23.59 4.41
CA ASN A 124 -6.10 23.82 3.75
C ASN A 124 -4.91 23.03 4.31
N GLN A 125 -5.09 22.20 5.34
CA GLN A 125 -4.04 21.31 5.83
C GLN A 125 -3.63 20.32 4.74
N ILE A 126 -2.32 20.11 4.57
CA ILE A 126 -1.78 19.05 3.73
C ILE A 126 -1.61 17.80 4.57
N ILE A 127 -2.20 16.70 4.11
CA ILE A 127 -2.15 15.39 4.77
C ILE A 127 -1.76 14.30 3.78
N LEU A 128 -1.13 13.26 4.30
CA LEU A 128 -0.84 12.04 3.54
C LEU A 128 -2.07 11.14 3.61
N VAL A 129 -2.58 10.72 2.46
CA VAL A 129 -3.74 9.81 2.37
C VAL A 129 -3.48 8.72 1.34
N GLN A 130 -4.11 7.56 1.53
CA GLN A 130 -4.08 6.44 0.59
C GLN A 130 -5.49 6.18 0.04
N ILE A 131 -5.60 5.90 -1.25
CA ILE A 131 -6.88 5.50 -1.87
C ILE A 131 -7.27 4.12 -1.35
N MET A 132 -8.41 4.05 -0.67
CA MET A 132 -8.97 2.80 -0.15
C MET A 132 -10.05 2.22 -1.07
N LYS A 133 -10.81 3.10 -1.74
CA LYS A 133 -11.81 2.71 -2.75
C LYS A 133 -11.81 3.73 -3.89
N GLU A 134 -11.92 3.24 -5.11
CA GLU A 134 -12.11 4.06 -6.31
C GLU A 134 -13.41 4.87 -6.23
N SER A 135 -13.50 5.91 -7.06
CA SER A 135 -14.74 6.65 -7.26
C SER A 135 -15.82 5.74 -7.83
N ILE A 136 -17.06 5.94 -7.38
CA ILE A 136 -18.21 5.21 -7.92
C ILE A 136 -19.23 6.24 -8.39
N SER A 137 -19.45 6.28 -9.71
CA SER A 137 -20.42 7.17 -10.36
C SER A 137 -20.19 8.63 -9.95
N THR A 138 -21.07 9.22 -9.13
CA THR A 138 -21.00 10.63 -8.72
C THR A 138 -20.19 10.88 -7.46
N LYS A 139 -19.71 9.82 -6.79
CA LYS A 139 -18.94 9.92 -5.53
C LYS A 139 -17.44 9.83 -5.82
N GLY A 140 -16.69 10.78 -5.29
CA GLY A 140 -15.23 10.72 -5.29
C GLY A 140 -14.68 9.51 -4.51
N PRO A 141 -13.37 9.23 -4.63
CA PRO A 141 -12.76 8.07 -4.00
C PRO A 141 -12.82 8.16 -2.47
N ARG A 142 -12.82 7.01 -1.79
CA ARG A 142 -12.67 6.96 -0.33
C ARG A 142 -11.20 6.78 0.01
N VAL A 143 -10.72 7.54 0.97
CA VAL A 143 -9.30 7.54 1.37
C VAL A 143 -9.13 7.27 2.86
N THR A 144 -7.94 6.86 3.24
CA THR A 144 -7.50 6.62 4.62
C THR A 144 -6.20 7.37 4.92
N GLY A 145 -6.02 7.80 6.16
CA GLY A 145 -4.75 8.27 6.71
C GLY A 145 -3.84 7.13 7.19
N GLU A 146 -4.35 5.90 7.23
CA GLU A 146 -3.58 4.69 7.51
C GLU A 146 -2.87 4.21 6.25
N ILE A 147 -1.61 4.62 6.11
CA ILE A 147 -0.79 4.24 4.98
C ILE A 147 -0.29 2.81 5.15
N SER A 148 -0.27 2.05 4.06
CA SER A 148 0.36 0.74 4.00
C SER A 148 0.92 0.47 2.60
N LEU A 149 1.97 -0.35 2.51
CA LEU A 149 2.54 -0.78 1.24
C LEU A 149 2.61 -2.30 1.22
N ALA A 150 1.93 -2.92 0.26
CA ALA A 150 1.87 -4.37 0.15
C ALA A 150 3.05 -4.91 -0.68
N GLY A 151 3.85 -5.76 -0.04
CA GLY A 151 4.76 -6.73 -0.67
C GLY A 151 4.08 -8.08 -0.85
N ARG A 152 4.83 -9.06 -1.33
CA ARG A 152 4.33 -10.41 -1.62
C ARG A 152 4.03 -11.18 -0.34
N PHE A 153 4.98 -11.20 0.58
CA PHE A 153 4.91 -11.94 1.84
C PHE A 153 4.55 -11.03 3.00
N ILE A 154 4.83 -9.73 2.90
CA ILE A 154 4.58 -8.78 3.97
C ILE A 154 3.80 -7.55 3.52
N VAL A 155 3.18 -6.86 4.47
CA VAL A 155 2.64 -5.51 4.30
C VAL A 155 3.38 -4.60 5.26
N LEU A 156 4.01 -3.54 4.74
CA LEU A 156 4.66 -2.51 5.53
C LEU A 156 3.64 -1.49 6.01
N ILE A 157 3.70 -1.13 7.29
CA ILE A 157 2.88 -0.08 7.91
C ILE A 157 3.84 0.97 8.48
N PRO A 158 4.04 2.13 7.83
CA PRO A 158 4.88 3.17 8.40
C PRO A 158 4.24 3.74 9.68
N PHE A 159 5.04 4.36 10.54
CA PHE A 159 4.58 4.98 11.80
C PHE A 159 3.98 3.98 12.81
N SER A 160 4.47 2.74 12.79
CA SER A 160 4.09 1.67 13.72
C SER A 160 5.33 0.88 14.11
N ASP A 161 5.32 0.18 15.25
CA ASP A 161 6.39 -0.75 15.62
C ASP A 161 5.94 -2.21 15.73
N GLN A 162 4.68 -2.46 15.37
CA GLN A 162 4.07 -3.76 15.56
C GLN A 162 4.46 -4.74 14.45
N ILE A 163 4.74 -5.99 14.84
CA ILE A 163 4.80 -7.12 13.92
C ILE A 163 3.55 -7.95 14.16
N MET A 164 2.66 -7.95 13.17
CA MET A 164 1.42 -8.73 13.14
C MET A 164 1.59 -9.90 12.19
N ILE A 165 0.83 -10.97 12.41
CA ILE A 165 0.84 -12.17 11.57
C ILE A 165 -0.60 -12.50 11.21
N SER A 166 -0.82 -12.82 9.93
CA SER A 166 -2.10 -13.31 9.43
C SER A 166 -2.72 -14.33 10.37
N GLN A 167 -4.00 -14.18 10.66
CA GLN A 167 -4.76 -15.13 11.49
C GLN A 167 -4.93 -16.48 10.80
N LYS A 168 -4.70 -16.56 9.47
CA LYS A 168 -4.79 -17.81 8.70
C LYS A 168 -3.58 -18.74 8.94
N ILE A 169 -2.44 -18.22 9.40
CA ILE A 169 -1.28 -19.03 9.80
C ILE A 169 -1.53 -19.55 11.21
N LYS A 170 -1.87 -20.83 11.33
CA LYS A 170 -2.29 -21.46 12.60
C LYS A 170 -1.13 -22.08 13.38
N ASN A 171 -0.04 -22.44 12.71
CA ASN A 171 1.08 -23.11 13.35
C ASN A 171 1.89 -22.13 14.22
N GLU A 172 1.84 -22.31 15.55
CA GLU A 172 2.48 -21.39 16.49
C GLU A 172 4.02 -21.34 16.34
N LYS A 173 4.67 -22.46 16.05
CA LYS A 173 6.13 -22.48 15.83
C LYS A 173 6.52 -21.64 14.63
N GLU A 174 5.72 -21.72 13.57
CA GLU A 174 5.94 -20.96 12.35
C GLU A 174 5.66 -19.47 12.56
N ARG A 175 4.62 -19.13 13.32
CA ARG A 175 4.34 -17.74 13.73
C ARG A 175 5.52 -17.14 14.49
N ILE A 176 6.10 -17.88 15.43
CA ILE A 176 7.29 -17.43 16.18
C ILE A 176 8.48 -17.24 15.22
N ARG A 177 8.77 -18.23 14.36
CA ARG A 177 9.87 -18.16 13.39
C ARG A 177 9.77 -16.94 12.48
N LEU A 178 8.61 -16.73 11.84
CA LEU A 178 8.38 -15.60 10.95
C LEU A 178 8.53 -14.25 11.67
N LYS A 179 8.02 -14.15 12.89
CA LYS A 179 8.15 -12.94 13.72
C LYS A 179 9.61 -12.63 14.06
N GLU A 180 10.39 -13.65 14.40
CA GLU A 180 11.81 -13.52 14.71
C GLU A 180 12.61 -13.07 13.49
N ILE A 181 12.36 -13.68 12.32
CA ILE A 181 12.99 -13.28 11.05
C ILE A 181 12.74 -11.80 10.78
N ILE A 182 11.47 -11.37 10.74
CA ILE A 182 11.14 -9.96 10.45
C ILE A 182 11.72 -9.02 11.49
N ARG A 183 11.74 -9.41 12.78
CA ARG A 183 12.31 -8.58 13.84
C ARG A 183 13.81 -8.31 13.66
N LYS A 184 14.58 -9.22 13.07
CA LYS A 184 16.02 -9.01 12.81
C LYS A 184 16.28 -7.87 11.82
N PHE A 185 15.40 -7.67 10.85
CA PHE A 185 15.63 -6.77 9.70
C PHE A 185 14.73 -5.52 9.69
N LYS A 186 13.61 -5.53 10.42
CA LYS A 186 12.65 -4.41 10.50
C LYS A 186 13.28 -3.18 11.18
N PRO A 187 13.29 -1.99 10.54
CA PRO A 187 13.71 -0.73 11.17
C PRO A 187 12.76 -0.28 12.30
N LYS A 188 13.16 0.73 13.08
CA LYS A 188 12.29 1.32 14.10
C LYS A 188 11.18 2.15 13.43
N ASN A 189 10.03 2.25 14.07
CA ASN A 189 8.87 2.99 13.59
C ASN A 189 8.30 2.52 12.23
N ILE A 190 8.66 1.30 11.81
CA ILE A 190 8.05 0.57 10.69
C ILE A 190 7.34 -0.69 11.19
N GLY A 191 6.02 -0.78 11.09
CA GLY A 191 5.25 -1.98 11.38
C GLY A 191 5.22 -2.93 10.19
N VAL A 192 4.96 -4.21 10.46
CA VAL A 192 4.86 -5.25 9.42
C VAL A 192 3.69 -6.18 9.72
N ILE A 193 2.87 -6.48 8.71
CA ILE A 193 1.94 -7.62 8.73
C ILE A 193 2.53 -8.73 7.87
N ILE A 194 2.72 -9.91 8.44
CA ILE A 194 3.15 -11.11 7.73
C ILE A 194 1.92 -11.78 7.13
N ARG A 195 1.88 -11.90 5.79
CA ARG A 195 0.76 -12.46 5.01
C ARG A 195 0.77 -13.98 5.05
N THR A 196 -0.34 -14.61 4.69
CA THR A 196 -0.46 -16.09 4.66
C THR A 196 0.54 -16.75 3.72
N ILE A 197 0.86 -16.13 2.58
CA ILE A 197 1.81 -16.66 1.58
C ILE A 197 3.25 -16.76 2.14
N ALA A 198 3.55 -16.03 3.23
CA ALA A 198 4.84 -16.10 3.90
C ALA A 198 5.09 -17.42 4.65
N GLU A 199 4.05 -18.24 4.86
CA GLU A 199 4.16 -19.49 5.60
C GLU A 199 5.18 -20.43 4.93
N ASN A 200 6.12 -20.96 5.72
CA ASN A 200 7.23 -21.81 5.31
C ASN A 200 8.26 -21.17 4.36
N GLN A 201 8.14 -19.89 4.03
CA GLN A 201 9.11 -19.19 3.19
C GLN A 201 10.46 -19.01 3.89
N ARG A 202 11.54 -18.96 3.09
CA ARG A 202 12.91 -18.87 3.60
C ARG A 202 13.21 -17.46 4.12
N GLU A 203 14.14 -17.35 5.06
CA GLU A 203 14.55 -16.06 5.64
C GLU A 203 14.99 -15.05 4.58
N GLU A 204 15.74 -15.49 3.56
CA GLU A 204 16.19 -14.61 2.47
C GLU A 204 15.04 -14.08 1.60
N GLU A 205 14.00 -14.88 1.33
CA GLU A 205 12.84 -14.43 0.54
C GLU A 205 12.05 -13.35 1.28
N LEU A 206 11.85 -13.52 2.58
CA LEU A 206 11.17 -12.55 3.43
C LEU A 206 11.99 -11.25 3.57
N LYS A 207 13.31 -11.38 3.64
CA LYS A 207 14.23 -10.25 3.72
C LYS A 207 14.23 -9.44 2.42
N VAL A 208 14.29 -10.09 1.27
CA VAL A 208 14.21 -9.43 -0.05
C VAL A 208 12.87 -8.70 -0.19
N ASP A 209 11.74 -9.35 0.14
CA ASP A 209 10.43 -8.69 0.08
C ASP A 209 10.35 -7.49 1.04
N LEU A 210 10.88 -7.60 2.26
CA LEU A 210 10.97 -6.48 3.19
C LEU A 210 11.80 -5.31 2.66
N GLN A 211 12.96 -5.60 2.07
CA GLN A 211 13.83 -4.59 1.48
C GLN A 211 13.14 -3.86 0.32
N ASN A 212 12.48 -4.60 -0.58
CA ASN A 212 11.75 -4.02 -1.71
C ASN A 212 10.64 -3.07 -1.24
N VAL A 213 9.86 -3.46 -0.23
CA VAL A 213 8.79 -2.60 0.30
C VAL A 213 9.35 -1.40 1.07
N LEU A 214 10.46 -1.57 1.79
CA LEU A 214 11.17 -0.45 2.44
C LEU A 214 11.71 0.56 1.43
N GLU A 215 12.26 0.09 0.31
CA GLU A 215 12.75 0.97 -0.75
C GLU A 215 11.62 1.77 -1.38
N ARG A 216 10.48 1.13 -1.69
CA ARG A 216 9.25 1.82 -2.13
C ARG A 216 8.83 2.89 -1.13
N TRP A 217 8.83 2.58 0.17
CA TRP A 217 8.51 3.56 1.22
C TRP A 217 9.50 4.73 1.23
N ASN A 218 10.79 4.46 1.14
CA ASN A 218 11.82 5.50 1.12
C ASN A 218 11.63 6.44 -0.08
N GLN A 219 11.25 5.90 -1.25
CA GLN A 219 10.90 6.73 -2.41
C GLN A 219 9.65 7.57 -2.17
N THR A 220 8.61 7.02 -1.53
CA THR A 220 7.45 7.80 -1.09
C THR A 220 7.87 9.00 -0.23
N ILE A 221 8.80 8.80 0.72
CA ILE A 221 9.33 9.87 1.57
C ILE A 221 10.12 10.93 0.80
N VAL A 222 10.86 10.53 -0.24
CA VAL A 222 11.55 11.47 -1.15
C VAL A 222 10.52 12.33 -1.91
N ASN A 223 9.42 11.71 -2.35
CA ASN A 223 8.35 12.35 -3.08
C ASN A 223 7.50 13.30 -2.22
N ILE A 224 7.53 13.19 -0.90
CA ILE A 224 6.96 14.18 0.03
C ILE A 224 7.83 15.44 0.02
N SER A 225 7.64 16.27 -0.99
CA SER A 225 8.44 17.47 -1.25
C SER A 225 7.73 18.41 -2.22
N GLY A 226 8.16 19.67 -2.24
CA GLY A 226 7.62 20.71 -3.11
C GLY A 226 6.45 21.49 -2.49
N ILE A 227 5.85 22.37 -3.30
CA ILE A 227 4.82 23.34 -2.86
C ILE A 227 3.49 23.23 -3.62
N LYS A 228 3.44 22.42 -4.69
CA LYS A 228 2.23 22.19 -5.50
C LYS A 228 1.50 20.96 -4.97
N PHE A 229 0.22 21.14 -4.62
CA PHE A 229 -0.66 20.09 -4.11
C PHE A 229 -2.03 20.22 -4.78
N PRO A 230 -2.76 19.12 -4.98
CA PRO A 230 -2.43 17.75 -4.56
C PRO A 230 -1.30 17.11 -5.37
N LYS A 231 -0.64 16.08 -4.81
CA LYS A 231 0.50 15.40 -5.44
C LYS A 231 0.50 13.91 -5.12
N LYS A 232 0.52 13.06 -6.16
CA LYS A 232 0.80 11.62 -5.97
C LYS A 232 2.25 11.44 -5.51
N VAL A 233 2.45 10.70 -4.43
CA VAL A 233 3.79 10.42 -3.87
C VAL A 233 4.19 8.96 -3.94
N ALA A 234 3.21 8.06 -4.11
CA ALA A 234 3.44 6.67 -4.49
C ALA A 234 2.29 6.19 -5.35
N SER A 235 2.59 5.37 -6.36
CA SER A 235 1.56 4.56 -7.01
C SER A 235 1.52 3.18 -6.38
N GLU A 236 0.33 2.57 -6.35
CA GLU A 236 0.26 1.12 -6.16
C GLU A 236 0.87 0.42 -7.37
N LEU A 237 1.34 -0.82 -7.17
CA LEU A 237 1.65 -1.70 -8.30
C LEU A 237 0.38 -1.81 -9.14
N ASN A 238 0.49 -1.74 -10.48
CA ASN A 238 -0.67 -1.89 -11.36
C ASN A 238 -1.49 -3.14 -10.96
N ARG A 239 -2.81 -3.14 -11.21
CA ARG A 239 -3.71 -4.19 -10.69
C ARG A 239 -3.23 -5.58 -11.10
N ILE A 240 -2.58 -5.65 -12.25
CA ILE A 240 -1.98 -6.83 -12.85
C ILE A 240 -0.78 -7.36 -12.05
N THR A 241 0.20 -6.53 -11.72
CA THR A 241 1.32 -6.89 -10.83
C THR A 241 0.81 -7.20 -9.42
N SER A 242 -0.24 -6.53 -8.95
CA SER A 242 -0.91 -6.87 -7.69
C SER A 242 -1.57 -8.26 -7.74
N LEU A 243 -2.24 -8.61 -8.85
CA LEU A 243 -2.80 -9.94 -9.09
C LEU A 243 -1.69 -11.00 -9.15
N ILE A 244 -0.59 -10.75 -9.88
CA ILE A 244 0.57 -11.65 -9.92
C ILE A 244 1.12 -11.85 -8.51
N ARG A 245 1.36 -10.76 -7.76
CA ARG A 245 1.85 -10.82 -6.38
C ARG A 245 0.97 -11.69 -5.49
N ASP A 246 -0.34 -11.62 -5.67
CA ASP A 246 -1.33 -12.22 -4.77
C ASP A 246 -1.78 -13.63 -5.19
N LEU A 247 -1.81 -13.94 -6.48
CA LEU A 247 -2.22 -15.23 -7.05
C LEU A 247 -1.02 -16.17 -7.25
N PHE A 248 0.12 -15.63 -7.67
CA PHE A 248 1.28 -16.44 -8.03
C PHE A 248 1.79 -17.23 -6.83
N ASN A 249 1.98 -18.53 -7.00
CA ASN A 249 2.48 -19.45 -5.98
C ASN A 249 3.05 -20.69 -6.70
N ASP A 250 3.52 -21.68 -5.94
CA ASP A 250 4.23 -22.86 -6.46
C ASP A 250 3.37 -23.77 -7.39
N THR A 251 2.09 -23.43 -7.63
CA THR A 251 1.21 -24.09 -8.61
C THR A 251 1.32 -23.54 -10.03
N PHE A 252 2.06 -22.46 -10.24
CA PHE A 252 2.31 -21.91 -11.58
C PHE A 252 3.56 -22.55 -12.20
N ASP A 253 3.47 -22.91 -13.48
CA ASP A 253 4.58 -23.51 -14.22
C ASP A 253 5.36 -22.48 -15.02
N SER A 254 4.69 -21.51 -15.65
CA SER A 254 5.34 -20.49 -16.48
C SER A 254 4.64 -19.14 -16.40
N ILE A 255 5.43 -18.07 -16.55
CA ILE A 255 4.94 -16.72 -16.86
C ILE A 255 5.50 -16.33 -18.23
N TYR A 256 4.63 -15.98 -19.15
CA TYR A 256 4.96 -15.45 -20.47
C TYR A 256 4.69 -13.95 -20.46
N ILE A 257 5.70 -13.13 -20.72
CA ILE A 257 5.58 -11.67 -20.79
C ILE A 257 6.20 -11.17 -22.09
N ASN A 258 5.55 -10.20 -22.73
CA ASN A 258 5.97 -9.63 -24.01
C ASN A 258 6.81 -8.33 -23.88
N ASP A 259 7.15 -7.92 -22.65
CA ASP A 259 7.88 -6.69 -22.35
C ASP A 259 9.18 -6.97 -21.62
N GLU A 260 10.28 -6.47 -22.18
CA GLU A 260 11.64 -6.75 -21.71
C GLU A 260 11.99 -5.96 -20.43
N GLU A 261 11.42 -4.77 -20.24
CA GLU A 261 11.64 -3.99 -19.01
C GLU A 261 10.98 -4.67 -17.80
N SER A 262 9.75 -5.16 -17.95
CA SER A 262 9.01 -5.87 -16.90
C SER A 262 9.47 -7.31 -16.69
N TYR A 263 10.22 -7.89 -17.64
CA TYR A 263 10.81 -9.23 -17.50
C TYR A 263 12.00 -9.25 -16.53
N ASN A 264 12.79 -8.17 -16.51
CA ASN A 264 14.05 -8.06 -15.77
C ASN A 264 13.86 -7.55 -14.34
#